data_AF-A0A7C2TZT9-F1
#
_entry.id   AF-A0A7C2TZT9-F1
#
_cell.length_a   1.000
_cell.length_b   1.000
_cell.length_c   1.000
_cell.angle_alpha   90.00
_cell.angle_beta   90.00
_cell.angle_gamma   90.00
#
_symmetry.space_group_name_H-M   'P 1'
#
loop_
_entity.id
_entity.type
_entity.pdbx_description
1 polymer ?
#
loop_
_entity_poly.entity_id
_entity_poly.type
_entity_poly.pdbx_seq_one_letter_code
_entity_poly.pdbx_strand_id
1 'polypeptide(L)'
;MANVPATSHFTFDYIVSMASYTNPRRDNWQWLQFYTYVLLKEGGSPQTVAEKFPALLRQHVEAEVAANYSPYLQPLTEIHLRSNLFREMQANSDIAYIYIFSAVAGFILLIACINFMNLSTARASTRAREVGVRKVTGADRWQLIKQFLGESAWRR
;
A
#
# COMPACT_ATOMS: atom_id res chain seq x y z
N MET A 1 25.24 -13.06 -2.66
CA MET A 1 24.31 -12.16 -1.93
C MET A 1 22.91 -12.54 -2.34
N ALA A 2 21.94 -12.58 -1.42
CA ALA A 2 20.55 -12.76 -1.80
C ALA A 2 20.05 -11.51 -2.55
N ASN A 3 19.09 -11.68 -3.45
CA ASN A 3 18.46 -10.55 -4.11
C ASN A 3 17.79 -9.64 -3.08
N VAL A 4 17.85 -8.33 -3.33
CA VAL A 4 17.14 -7.35 -2.52
C VAL A 4 15.64 -7.64 -2.61
N PRO A 5 14.91 -7.65 -1.48
CA PRO A 5 13.46 -7.81 -1.52
C PRO A 5 12.80 -6.75 -2.41
N ALA A 6 11.75 -7.14 -3.13
CA ALA A 6 10.99 -6.21 -3.97
C ALA A 6 10.36 -5.05 -3.19
N THR A 7 10.22 -5.19 -1.87
CA THR A 7 9.70 -4.17 -0.95
C THR A 7 10.78 -3.28 -0.35
N SER A 8 11.97 -3.25 -0.95
CA SER A 8 13.05 -2.34 -0.55
C SER A 8 12.90 -0.98 -1.22
N HIS A 9 13.24 0.09 -0.50
CA HIS A 9 13.26 1.47 -1.03
C HIS A 9 14.42 1.78 -1.99
N PHE A 10 15.32 0.83 -2.18
CA PHE A 10 16.35 0.90 -3.22
C PHE A 10 16.64 -0.48 -3.78
N THR A 11 17.15 -0.49 -5.00
CA THR A 11 17.71 -1.65 -5.68
C THR A 11 19.11 -1.28 -6.18
N PHE A 12 19.93 -2.30 -6.45
CA PHE A 12 21.27 -2.09 -7.00
C PHE A 12 21.65 -3.26 -7.90
N ASP A 13 22.43 -2.95 -8.94
CA ASP A 13 23.09 -3.96 -9.78
C ASP A 13 24.50 -4.26 -9.26
N TYR A 14 25.16 -3.24 -8.69
CA TYR A 14 26.53 -3.32 -8.19
C TYR A 14 26.66 -2.66 -6.82
N ILE A 15 27.45 -3.29 -5.95
CA ILE A 15 27.90 -2.68 -4.69
C ILE A 15 29.41 -2.47 -4.80
N VAL A 16 29.85 -1.28 -4.44
CA VAL A 16 31.27 -0.94 -4.33
C VAL A 16 31.58 -0.61 -2.88
N SER A 17 32.76 -1.02 -2.41
CA SER A 17 33.20 -0.71 -1.06
C SER A 17 33.38 0.80 -0.88
N MET A 18 32.82 1.35 0.20
CA MET A 18 33.05 2.75 0.60
C MET A 18 34.54 3.03 0.87
N ALA A 19 35.32 2.01 1.26
CA ALA A 19 36.76 2.14 1.47
C ALA A 19 37.52 2.47 0.17
N SER A 20 36.97 2.08 -0.99
CA SER A 20 37.53 2.40 -2.30
C SER A 20 37.18 3.82 -2.78
N TYR A 21 36.33 4.54 -2.05
CA TYR A 21 35.93 5.90 -2.39
C TYR A 21 36.98 6.92 -1.92
N THR A 22 37.67 7.54 -2.87
CA THR A 22 38.87 8.38 -2.63
C THR A 22 38.59 9.89 -2.67
N ASN A 23 37.33 10.33 -2.76
CA ASN A 23 37.04 11.76 -2.79
C ASN A 23 37.47 12.42 -1.47
N PRO A 24 38.30 13.47 -1.48
CA PRO A 24 38.79 14.11 -0.26
C PRO A 24 37.68 14.75 0.58
N ARG A 25 36.50 15.01 0.00
CA ARG A 25 35.34 15.55 0.72
C ARG A 25 34.58 14.48 1.50
N ARG A 26 34.92 13.19 1.40
CA ARG A 26 34.19 12.08 2.06
C ARG A 26 34.01 12.33 3.56
N ASP A 27 35.05 12.85 4.22
CA ASP A 27 35.05 13.06 5.67
C ASP A 27 34.57 14.49 6.05
N ASN A 28 34.06 15.26 5.08
CA ASN A 28 33.47 16.58 5.29
C ASN A 28 32.00 16.45 5.70
N TRP A 29 31.69 16.85 6.93
CA TRP A 29 30.34 16.83 7.51
C TRP A 29 29.33 17.75 6.82
N GLN A 30 29.80 18.73 6.04
CA GLN A 30 28.96 19.61 5.23
C GLN A 30 28.63 19.00 3.86
N TRP A 31 29.20 17.84 3.52
CA TRP A 31 29.01 17.21 2.22
C TRP A 31 28.01 16.05 2.28
N LEU A 32 26.73 16.39 2.11
CA LEU A 32 25.59 15.49 2.24
C LEU A 32 25.34 14.67 0.96
N GLN A 33 26.27 13.77 0.62
CA GLN A 33 26.16 12.89 -0.55
C GLN A 33 25.85 11.43 -0.22
N PHE A 34 25.71 11.11 1.07
CA PHE A 34 25.51 9.75 1.53
C PHE A 34 24.20 9.61 2.29
N TYR A 35 23.47 8.55 1.97
CA TYR A 35 22.34 8.11 2.77
C TYR A 35 22.86 7.38 4.01
N THR A 36 22.39 7.78 5.18
CA THR A 36 22.87 7.25 6.45
C THR A 36 21.74 6.48 7.13
N TYR A 37 21.97 5.19 7.34
CA TYR A 37 21.05 4.32 8.07
C TYR A 37 21.57 4.12 9.48
N VAL A 38 20.67 4.23 10.46
CA VAL A 38 20.98 3.99 11.86
C VAL A 38 20.05 2.92 12.42
N LEU A 39 20.61 1.97 13.16
CA LEU A 39 19.85 0.98 13.90
C LEU A 39 19.85 1.38 15.38
N LEU A 40 18.66 1.64 15.92
CA LEU A 40 18.51 1.93 17.34
C LEU A 40 18.53 0.63 18.15
N LYS A 41 19.03 0.70 19.39
CA LYS A 41 18.89 -0.40 20.35
C LYS A 41 17.41 -0.66 20.62
N GLU A 42 17.09 -1.89 21.02
CA GLU A 42 15.74 -2.24 21.47
C GLU A 42 15.27 -1.29 22.58
N GLY A 43 14.06 -0.75 22.43
CA GLY A 43 13.51 0.26 23.33
C GLY A 43 14.10 1.68 23.19
N GLY A 44 15.03 1.91 22.25
CA GLY A 44 15.57 3.23 21.98
C GLY A 44 14.53 4.15 21.33
N SER A 45 14.35 5.35 21.88
CA SER A 45 13.48 6.38 21.29
C SER A 45 14.22 7.13 20.17
N PRO A 46 13.67 7.17 18.94
CA PRO A 46 14.17 8.03 17.88
C PRO A 46 14.23 9.50 18.29
N GLN A 47 13.24 9.97 19.07
CA GLN A 47 13.16 11.36 19.52
C GLN A 47 14.37 11.72 20.39
N THR A 48 14.71 10.88 21.37
CA THR A 48 15.90 11.08 22.23
C THR A 48 17.21 11.10 21.45
N VAL A 49 17.29 10.38 20.33
CA VAL A 49 18.47 10.43 19.44
C VAL A 49 18.48 11.72 18.63
N ALA A 50 17.34 12.12 18.07
CA ALA A 50 17.22 13.33 17.27
C ALA A 50 17.54 14.60 18.08
N GLU A 51 17.17 14.63 19.37
CA GLU A 51 17.52 15.71 20.30
C GLU A 51 19.03 15.95 20.44
N LYS A 52 19.86 14.95 20.13
CA LYS A 52 21.33 15.06 20.19
C LYS A 52 21.93 15.64 18.91
N PHE A 53 21.19 15.68 17.80
CA PHE A 53 21.73 16.14 16.52
C PHE A 53 22.20 17.61 16.53
N PRO A 54 21.50 18.57 17.15
CA PRO A 54 21.99 19.95 17.20
C PRO A 54 23.36 20.07 17.89
N ALA A 55 23.58 19.28 18.95
CA ALA A 55 24.88 19.25 19.64
C ALA A 55 25.96 18.61 18.75
N LEU A 56 25.63 17.53 18.05
CA LEU A 56 26.55 16.86 17.11
C LEU A 56 26.96 17.77 15.95
N LEU A 57 26.01 18.51 15.38
CA LEU A 57 26.27 19.45 14.28
C LEU A 57 27.22 20.56 14.71
N ARG A 58 27.02 21.16 15.89
CA ARG A 58 27.91 22.22 16.39
C ARG A 58 29.36 21.77 16.60
N GLN A 59 29.60 20.47 16.78
CA GLN A 59 30.95 19.92 16.94
C GLN A 59 31.69 19.71 15.61
N HIS A 60 30.97 19.57 14.50
CA HIS A 60 31.54 19.14 13.23
C HIS A 60 31.23 20.06 12.04
N VAL A 61 30.35 21.02 12.23
CA VAL A 61 29.85 21.93 11.19
C VAL A 61 29.95 23.36 11.72
N GLU A 62 30.44 24.27 10.87
CA GLU A 62 30.47 25.72 11.14
C GLU A 62 29.12 26.24 11.63
N ALA A 63 29.13 27.15 12.62
CA ALA A 63 27.92 27.57 13.33
C ALA A 63 26.83 28.15 12.42
N GLU A 64 27.21 28.96 11.43
CA GLU A 64 26.29 29.54 10.44
C GLU A 64 25.63 28.46 9.58
N VAL A 65 26.39 27.44 9.21
CA VAL A 65 25.92 26.33 8.40
C VAL A 65 25.01 25.43 9.24
N ALA A 66 25.40 25.10 10.47
CA ALA A 66 24.62 24.28 11.39
C ALA A 66 23.24 24.88 11.69
N ALA A 67 23.11 26.21 11.73
CA ALA A 67 21.84 26.90 11.94
C ALA A 67 20.81 26.64 10.81
N ASN A 68 21.27 26.30 9.61
CA ASN A 68 20.43 26.05 8.45
C ASN A 68 20.15 24.55 8.22
N TYR A 69 20.67 23.66 9.06
CA TYR A 69 20.46 22.21 8.96
C TYR A 69 19.60 21.69 10.11
N SER A 70 18.51 21.01 9.75
CA SER A 70 17.63 20.31 10.69
C SER A 70 17.53 18.83 10.33
N PRO A 71 18.52 18.02 10.70
CA PRO A 71 18.46 16.58 10.51
C PRO A 71 17.34 15.98 11.36
N TYR A 72 16.65 15.00 10.81
CA TYR A 72 15.60 14.26 11.50
C TYR A 72 15.73 12.77 11.20
N LEU A 73 15.16 11.95 12.07
CA LEU A 73 15.08 10.51 11.84
C LEU A 73 13.79 10.17 11.10
N GLN A 74 13.94 9.43 10.01
CA GLN A 74 12.83 8.89 9.24
C GLN A 74 12.74 7.38 9.43
N PRO A 75 11.59 6.84 9.86
CA PRO A 75 11.40 5.40 9.92
C PRO A 75 11.55 4.76 8.53
N LEU A 76 12.36 3.70 8.42
CA LEU A 76 12.60 3.01 7.16
C LEU A 76 11.29 2.52 6.49
N THR A 77 10.32 2.10 7.31
CA THR A 77 9.01 1.60 6.85
C THR A 77 8.10 2.68 6.27
N GLU A 78 8.39 3.96 6.54
CA GLU A 78 7.57 5.08 6.05
C GLU A 78 8.06 5.62 4.71
N ILE A 79 9.28 5.28 4.28
CA ILE A 79 9.91 5.89 3.11
C ILE A 79 9.04 5.74 1.86
N HIS A 80 8.54 4.53 1.62
CA HIS A 80 7.78 4.20 0.42
C HIS A 80 6.48 4.98 0.21
N LEU A 81 5.82 5.40 1.29
CA LEU A 81 4.44 5.94 1.23
C LEU A 81 4.31 7.36 1.79
N ARG A 82 5.31 7.81 2.55
CA ARG A 82 5.26 9.09 3.27
C ARG A 82 6.46 9.98 3.01
N SER A 83 7.54 9.48 2.39
CA SER A 83 8.70 10.31 2.11
C SER A 83 8.62 11.02 0.77
N ASN A 84 8.98 12.30 0.77
CA ASN A 84 9.06 13.14 -0.42
C ASN A 84 10.31 14.05 -0.32
N LEU A 85 11.48 13.43 -0.19
CA LEU A 85 12.75 14.15 -0.14
C LEU A 85 13.29 14.45 -1.54
N PHE A 86 14.03 15.56 -1.68
CA PHE A 86 14.60 15.98 -2.96
C PHE A 86 15.62 14.98 -3.54
N ARG A 87 16.34 14.26 -2.68
CA ARG A 87 17.30 13.22 -3.06
C ARG A 87 16.88 11.92 -2.42
N GLU A 88 16.03 11.19 -3.11
CA GLU A 88 15.68 9.80 -2.77
C GLU A 88 16.43 8.86 -3.70
N MET A 89 16.80 7.67 -3.21
CA MET A 89 17.48 6.66 -4.04
C MET A 89 16.58 6.15 -5.17
N GLN A 90 15.27 6.14 -4.95
CA GLN A 90 14.28 5.65 -5.89
C GLN A 90 12.98 6.48 -5.73
N ALA A 91 12.13 6.46 -6.75
CA ALA A 91 10.83 7.11 -6.68
C ALA A 91 9.96 6.47 -5.58
N ASN A 92 9.50 7.30 -4.64
CA ASN A 92 8.51 6.90 -3.64
C ASN A 92 7.09 7.01 -4.19
N SER A 93 6.15 6.36 -3.50
CA SER A 93 4.72 6.53 -3.73
C SER A 93 4.09 7.41 -2.65
N ASP A 94 2.86 7.83 -2.88
CA ASP A 94 2.07 8.60 -1.92
C ASP A 94 0.97 7.71 -1.31
N ILE A 95 0.84 7.73 0.00
CA ILE A 95 -0.26 7.10 0.73
C ILE A 95 -1.65 7.55 0.23
N ALA A 96 -1.75 8.75 -0.33
CA ALA A 96 -2.98 9.27 -0.96
C ALA A 96 -3.50 8.33 -2.05
N TYR A 97 -2.62 7.72 -2.86
CA TYR A 97 -3.06 6.77 -3.89
C TYR A 97 -3.73 5.53 -3.29
N ILE A 98 -3.22 5.03 -2.15
CA ILE A 98 -3.83 3.90 -1.45
C ILE A 98 -5.25 4.27 -0.99
N TYR A 99 -5.43 5.47 -0.44
CA TYR A 99 -6.75 5.93 -0.02
C TYR A 99 -7.73 6.11 -1.20
N ILE A 100 -7.26 6.71 -2.30
CA ILE A 100 -8.08 6.89 -3.51
C ILE A 100 -8.49 5.53 -4.09
N PHE A 101 -7.55 4.59 -4.26
CA PHE A 101 -7.88 3.27 -4.80
C PHE A 101 -8.78 2.46 -3.87
N SER A 102 -8.59 2.57 -2.55
CA SER A 102 -9.46 1.92 -1.57
C SER A 102 -10.89 2.47 -1.64
N ALA A 103 -11.05 3.79 -1.79
CA ALA A 103 -12.35 4.42 -1.97
C ALA A 103 -13.03 3.97 -3.27
N VAL A 104 -12.30 3.96 -4.39
CA VAL A 104 -12.80 3.47 -5.69
C VAL A 104 -13.22 2.00 -5.60
N ALA A 105 -12.41 1.13 -4.99
CA ALA A 105 -12.74 -0.27 -4.77
C ALA A 105 -14.02 -0.43 -3.93
N GLY A 106 -14.19 0.39 -2.89
CA GLY A 106 -15.40 0.44 -2.08
C GLY A 106 -16.65 0.80 -2.89
N PHE A 107 -16.58 1.82 -3.76
CA PHE A 107 -17.69 2.19 -4.64
C PHE A 107 -18.03 1.08 -5.64
N ILE A 108 -17.03 0.45 -6.25
CA ILE A 108 -17.23 -0.68 -7.17
C ILE A 108 -17.97 -1.81 -6.47
N LEU A 109 -17.55 -2.18 -5.25
CA LEU A 109 -18.18 -3.23 -4.46
C LEU A 109 -19.62 -2.88 -4.09
N LEU A 110 -19.88 -1.62 -3.72
CA LEU A 110 -21.23 -1.15 -3.41
C LEU A 110 -22.16 -1.22 -4.64
N ILE A 111 -21.69 -0.77 -5.81
CA ILE A 111 -22.44 -0.87 -7.07
C ILE A 111 -22.72 -2.35 -7.41
N ALA A 112 -21.73 -3.22 -7.24
CA ALA A 112 -21.87 -4.66 -7.45
C ALA A 112 -22.94 -5.26 -6.52
N CYS A 113 -22.96 -4.89 -5.23
CA CYS A 113 -23.98 -5.32 -4.28
C CYS A 113 -25.39 -4.86 -4.67
N ILE A 114 -25.56 -3.59 -5.07
CA ILE A 114 -26.86 -3.07 -5.52
C ILE A 114 -27.31 -3.79 -6.79
N ASN A 115 -26.42 -3.99 -7.76
CA ASN A 115 -26.74 -4.71 -8.98
C ASN A 115 -27.15 -6.15 -8.68
N PHE A 116 -26.43 -6.82 -7.79
CA PHE A 116 -26.73 -8.17 -7.35
C PHE A 116 -28.10 -8.26 -6.65
N MET A 117 -28.44 -7.31 -5.78
CA MET A 117 -29.76 -7.23 -5.13
C MET A 117 -30.88 -6.98 -6.15
N ASN A 118 -30.67 -6.07 -7.10
CA ASN A 118 -31.64 -5.76 -8.15
C ASN A 118 -31.87 -6.98 -9.07
N LEU A 119 -30.80 -7.67 -9.48
CA LEU A 119 -30.88 -8.88 -10.30
C LEU A 119 -31.55 -10.03 -9.54
N SER A 120 -31.24 -10.19 -8.25
CA SER A 120 -31.85 -11.20 -7.38
C SER A 120 -33.34 -10.94 -7.15
N THR A 121 -33.72 -9.67 -6.96
CA THR A 121 -35.13 -9.25 -6.84
C THR A 121 -35.90 -9.47 -8.14
N ALA A 122 -35.32 -9.12 -9.29
CA ALA A 122 -35.93 -9.36 -10.61
C ALA A 122 -36.11 -10.86 -10.90
N ARG A 123 -35.12 -11.69 -10.54
CA ARG A 123 -35.21 -13.16 -10.63
C ARG A 123 -36.23 -13.76 -9.66
N ALA A 124 -36.38 -13.18 -8.47
CA ALA A 124 -37.39 -13.59 -7.50
C ALA A 124 -38.81 -13.24 -7.99
N SER A 125 -39.01 -12.06 -8.58
CA SER A 125 -40.30 -11.62 -9.12
C SER A 125 -40.77 -12.49 -10.29
N THR A 126 -39.88 -12.87 -11.19
CA THR A 126 -40.20 -13.77 -12.31
C THR A 126 -40.58 -15.17 -11.82
N ARG A 127 -39.85 -15.76 -10.86
CA ARG A 127 -40.25 -17.03 -10.21
C ARG A 127 -41.56 -16.94 -9.44
N ALA A 128 -41.79 -15.85 -8.71
CA ALA A 128 -43.03 -15.66 -7.95
C ALA A 128 -44.25 -15.56 -8.87
N ARG A 129 -44.12 -14.91 -10.04
CA ARG A 129 -45.17 -14.81 -11.05
C ARG A 129 -45.45 -16.16 -11.73
N GLU A 130 -44.40 -16.94 -12.00
CA GLU A 130 -44.52 -18.32 -12.51
C GLU A 130 -45.28 -19.23 -11.53
N VAL A 131 -44.88 -19.19 -10.25
CA VAL A 131 -45.54 -19.95 -9.18
C VAL A 131 -46.97 -19.47 -8.96
N GLY A 132 -47.22 -18.15 -9.02
CA GLY A 132 -48.55 -17.55 -8.90
C GLY A 132 -49.50 -18.02 -10.01
N VAL A 133 -49.11 -17.89 -11.28
CA VAL A 133 -49.94 -18.31 -12.43
C VAL A 133 -50.24 -19.81 -12.39
N ARG A 134 -49.25 -20.65 -12.02
CA ARG A 134 -49.43 -22.10 -11.85
C ARG A 134 -50.38 -22.48 -10.70
N LYS A 135 -50.47 -21.64 -9.66
CA LYS A 135 -51.38 -21.84 -8.51
C LYS A 135 -52.84 -21.47 -8.83
N VAL A 136 -53.08 -20.45 -9.66
CA VAL A 136 -54.44 -20.02 -10.04
C VAL A 136 -55.03 -20.87 -11.17
N THR A 137 -54.19 -21.46 -12.01
CA THR A 137 -54.63 -22.29 -13.16
C THR A 137 -54.88 -23.77 -12.83
N GLY A 138 -54.77 -24.18 -11.56
CA GLY A 138 -55.06 -25.56 -11.13
C GLY A 138 -54.01 -26.59 -11.56
N ALA A 139 -52.80 -26.16 -11.94
CA ALA A 139 -51.74 -27.07 -12.36
C ALA A 139 -51.23 -27.89 -11.16
N ASP A 140 -51.22 -29.22 -11.32
CA ASP A 140 -50.73 -30.14 -10.31
C ASP A 140 -49.24 -29.88 -10.06
N ARG A 141 -48.97 -29.34 -8.87
CA ARG A 141 -47.67 -28.99 -8.27
C ARG A 141 -46.52 -29.95 -8.64
N TRP A 142 -46.82 -31.22 -8.87
CA TRP A 142 -45.87 -32.26 -9.28
C TRP A 142 -45.33 -32.15 -10.71
N GLN A 143 -46.10 -31.65 -11.67
CA GLN A 143 -45.70 -31.59 -13.09
C GLN A 143 -44.61 -30.52 -13.31
N LEU A 144 -44.65 -29.47 -12.49
CA LEU A 144 -43.78 -28.30 -12.53
C LEU A 144 -42.44 -28.57 -11.86
N ILE A 145 -42.46 -29.34 -10.77
CA ILE A 145 -41.26 -29.81 -10.07
C ILE A 145 -40.47 -30.77 -10.98
N LYS A 146 -41.13 -31.70 -11.68
CA LYS A 146 -40.48 -32.60 -12.64
C LYS A 146 -39.84 -31.86 -13.80
N GLN A 147 -40.52 -30.84 -14.35
CA GLN A 147 -39.96 -30.03 -15.43
C GLN A 147 -38.73 -29.24 -14.99
N PHE A 148 -38.78 -28.58 -13.83
CA PHE A 148 -37.64 -27.80 -13.31
C PHE A 148 -36.44 -28.68 -12.94
N LEU A 149 -36.66 -29.88 -12.39
CA LEU A 149 -35.58 -30.83 -12.10
C LEU A 149 -34.96 -31.40 -13.38
N GLY A 150 -35.77 -31.69 -14.40
CA GLY A 150 -35.29 -32.15 -15.70
C GLY A 150 -34.46 -31.09 -16.44
N GLU A 151 -34.92 -29.84 -16.49
CA GLU A 151 -34.19 -28.75 -17.15
C GLU A 151 -32.90 -28.37 -16.39
N SER A 152 -32.86 -28.54 -15.07
CA SER A 152 -31.65 -28.30 -14.28
C SER A 152 -30.55 -29.34 -14.51
N ALA A 153 -30.93 -30.59 -14.85
CA ALA A 153 -29.99 -31.66 -15.15
C ALA A 153 -29.49 -31.63 -16.60
N TRP A 154 -30.30 -31.13 -17.54
CA TRP A 154 -29.96 -31.05 -18.96
C TRP A 154 -29.11 -29.83 -19.34
N ARG A 155 -29.07 -28.81 -18.48
CA ARG A 155 -28.38 -27.53 -18.77
C ARG A 155 -27.03 -27.37 -18.07
N ARG A 156 -26.34 -28.49 -17.84
CA ARG A 156 -24.90 -28.52 -17.51
C ARG A 156 -24.15 -29.09 -18.70
#